data_AF-I3I8A4-F1
#
_entry.id   AF-I3I8A4-F1
#
_cell.length_a   1.000
_cell.length_b   1.000
_cell.length_c   1.000
_cell.angle_alpha   90.00
_cell.angle_beta   90.00
_cell.angle_gamma   90.00
#
_symmetry.space_group_name_H-M   'P 1'
#
loop_
_entity.id
_entity.type
_entity.pdbx_description
1 polymer ?
#
loop_
_entity_poly.entity_id
_entity_poly.type
_entity_poly.pdbx_seq_one_letter_code
_entity_poly.pdbx_strand_id
1 'polypeptide(L)'
;MNTLLDSDISGAYKDPLNSTPSKRQNLVDKPLTNIPTLTKNVQKHTVVIIGGGPAGSVAATRLAQTGVDVLVLEREQFPRFHIGESLLPNGNRILQAIGVWDKIAAAGFIEKRGAQFTLADRSRTVRNVFAQGWVKGLEMTYQVERARFDEILLRHAESCGAQVWEQCPVTKVTRTESGWQLEASRAGQPQVINAEWVIDASGRHCVMGRAMKLAKAALPYPGRMAVFNHFEHMQRDSGEPAGDVIVLRLEQAWFWAIPISPTVTSVGVVLQKNGGREKDESWEQLFWRKVKESPFLSDALAQAKPLGEYRIESDYSFSHETFGAERCLLVGDAASFIDPVFSSGVYLALESGLLAADQIAAQLKVKLPLLAAHREARLYTRYTKTLKSQIGTMRQLIDAYYDNSACEVFMSPRPTLSLPQAINSVLAGSLKPGFAVRWRLWLFQQICKLQKKRPLVPPIEWRSPGDSAATRSAESPH
;
A
#
# COMPACT_ATOMS: atom_id res chain seq x y z
N MET A 1 -69.85 14.97 25.33
CA MET A 1 -70.42 14.42 24.08
C MET A 1 -70.09 12.93 24.09
N ASN A 2 -70.91 12.16 24.82
CA ASN A 2 -72.10 11.48 24.31
C ASN A 2 -71.70 10.25 23.48
N THR A 3 -72.14 9.02 23.74
CA THR A 3 -72.98 8.42 24.80
C THR A 3 -73.13 6.94 24.40
N LEU A 4 -72.94 6.01 25.35
CA LEU A 4 -73.81 4.87 25.72
C LEU A 4 -74.16 3.80 24.64
N LEU A 5 -74.32 2.50 24.93
CA LEU A 5 -75.07 1.79 25.98
C LEU A 5 -74.48 0.35 26.10
N ASP A 6 -74.11 -0.13 27.29
CA ASP A 6 -74.92 -0.84 28.30
C ASP A 6 -75.48 -2.21 27.87
N SER A 7 -75.01 -3.28 28.52
CA SER A 7 -75.79 -4.03 29.54
C SER A 7 -75.08 -5.32 29.98
N ASP A 8 -74.37 -5.23 31.09
CA ASP A 8 -74.60 -5.92 32.36
C ASP A 8 -75.03 -7.42 32.47
N ILE A 9 -74.22 -8.11 33.29
CA ILE A 9 -74.55 -8.95 34.47
C ILE A 9 -74.51 -10.50 34.37
N SER A 10 -73.78 -11.03 35.37
CA SER A 10 -73.74 -12.37 35.97
C SER A 10 -72.98 -13.45 35.18
N GLY A 11 -72.15 -14.30 35.77
CA GLY A 11 -71.81 -14.57 37.16
C GLY A 11 -71.14 -15.96 37.20
N ALA A 12 -70.20 -16.11 38.13
CA ALA A 12 -69.70 -17.39 38.67
C ALA A 12 -68.92 -18.36 37.74
N TYR A 13 -67.61 -18.38 37.99
CA TYR A 13 -66.73 -19.56 38.06
C TYR A 13 -67.44 -20.92 38.22
N LYS A 14 -67.10 -21.88 37.34
CA LYS A 14 -67.00 -23.31 37.63
C LYS A 14 -66.34 -24.06 36.46
N ASP A 15 -65.16 -24.61 36.72
CA ASP A 15 -64.53 -25.70 35.96
C ASP A 15 -65.40 -26.97 36.10
N PRO A 16 -65.60 -27.78 35.04
CA PRO A 16 -64.89 -29.06 35.04
C PRO A 16 -64.60 -29.70 33.67
N LEU A 17 -63.54 -30.52 33.72
CA LEU A 17 -63.20 -31.66 32.86
C LEU A 17 -64.37 -32.57 32.43
N ASN A 18 -64.15 -33.19 31.25
CA ASN A 18 -64.72 -34.41 30.67
C ASN A 18 -66.11 -34.37 29.98
N SER A 19 -66.13 -34.50 28.63
CA SER A 19 -66.58 -35.72 27.92
C SER A 19 -66.61 -35.55 26.37
N THR A 20 -65.88 -36.47 25.69
CA THR A 20 -65.98 -37.12 24.33
C THR A 20 -67.12 -36.82 23.32
N PRO A 21 -67.09 -37.25 22.01
CA PRO A 21 -66.13 -38.12 21.27
C PRO A 21 -65.80 -37.79 19.77
N SER A 22 -64.75 -38.48 19.26
CA SER A 22 -64.56 -39.04 17.90
C SER A 22 -64.53 -38.15 16.63
N LYS A 23 -63.42 -38.18 15.90
CA LYS A 23 -63.22 -39.05 14.71
C LYS A 23 -61.75 -39.04 14.28
N ARG A 24 -61.15 -40.23 14.27
CA ARG A 24 -59.83 -40.53 13.69
C ARG A 24 -59.95 -40.57 12.17
N GLN A 25 -58.97 -39.98 11.49
CA GLN A 25 -58.52 -40.45 10.17
C GLN A 25 -57.00 -40.30 10.09
N ASN A 26 -56.37 -41.41 9.72
CA ASN A 26 -54.94 -41.67 9.72
C ASN A 26 -54.21 -40.87 8.62
N LEU A 27 -53.05 -40.30 8.95
CA LEU A 27 -51.93 -40.11 8.03
C LEU A 27 -50.62 -40.40 8.77
N VAL A 28 -50.28 -41.69 8.74
CA VAL A 28 -48.97 -42.34 8.65
C VAL A 28 -47.72 -41.49 8.94
N ASP A 29 -46.96 -41.98 9.93
CA ASP A 29 -45.57 -41.65 10.23
C ASP A 29 -44.69 -41.54 8.98
N LYS A 30 -44.13 -40.35 8.76
CA LYS A 30 -42.87 -40.18 8.03
C LYS A 30 -41.78 -39.86 9.05
N PRO A 31 -40.70 -40.67 9.16
CA PRO A 31 -39.57 -40.28 9.97
C PRO A 31 -38.99 -39.00 9.37
N LEU A 32 -38.84 -37.98 10.22
CA LEU A 32 -38.05 -36.79 9.92
C LEU A 32 -36.66 -37.27 9.49
N THR A 33 -36.41 -37.18 8.20
CA THR A 33 -35.12 -37.46 7.60
C THR A 33 -34.09 -36.57 8.28
N ASN A 34 -33.04 -37.19 8.82
CA ASN A 34 -31.83 -36.52 9.26
C ASN A 34 -31.40 -35.54 8.16
N ILE A 35 -31.65 -34.24 8.39
CA ILE A 35 -30.95 -33.19 7.69
C ILE A 35 -29.51 -33.33 8.19
N PRO A 36 -28.53 -33.67 7.34
CA PRO A 36 -27.15 -33.58 7.76
C PRO A 36 -26.91 -32.10 8.02
N THR A 37 -26.85 -31.72 9.31
CA THR A 37 -26.15 -30.52 9.72
C THR A 37 -24.73 -30.75 9.23
N LEU A 38 -24.43 -30.22 8.04
CA LEU A 38 -23.07 -30.02 7.57
C LEU A 38 -22.45 -29.11 8.61
N THR A 39 -21.89 -29.70 9.65
CA THR A 39 -20.90 -29.07 10.51
C THR A 39 -19.75 -28.75 9.58
N LYS A 40 -19.84 -27.59 8.92
CA LYS A 40 -18.68 -26.98 8.24
C LYS A 40 -17.57 -27.04 9.29
N ASN A 41 -16.48 -27.75 9.00
CA ASN A 41 -15.32 -27.81 9.89
C ASN A 41 -14.79 -26.39 10.04
N VAL A 42 -15.22 -25.69 11.11
CA VAL A 42 -14.79 -24.33 11.38
C VAL A 42 -13.39 -24.40 11.94
N GLN A 43 -12.42 -23.94 11.15
CA GLN A 43 -11.03 -23.89 11.58
C GLN A 43 -10.83 -22.65 12.46
N LYS A 44 -10.09 -22.79 13.56
CA LYS A 44 -9.83 -21.71 14.50
C LYS A 44 -8.35 -21.37 14.46
N HIS A 45 -8.03 -20.09 14.25
CA HIS A 45 -6.67 -19.57 14.35
C HIS A 45 -6.56 -18.40 15.33
N THR A 46 -5.39 -18.22 15.92
CA THR A 46 -5.12 -17.04 16.76
C THR A 46 -5.07 -15.77 15.90
N VAL A 47 -4.33 -15.80 14.79
CA VAL A 47 -4.25 -14.67 13.85
C VAL A 47 -4.56 -15.13 12.42
N VAL A 48 -5.49 -14.45 11.76
CA VAL A 48 -5.69 -14.58 10.31
C VAL A 48 -5.21 -13.32 9.61
N ILE A 49 -4.40 -13.48 8.57
CA ILE A 49 -3.88 -12.40 7.75
C ILE A 49 -4.54 -12.48 6.37
N ILE A 50 -5.22 -11.41 5.96
CA ILE A 50 -5.88 -11.34 4.65
C ILE A 50 -4.88 -10.70 3.67
N GLY A 51 -4.33 -11.48 2.74
CA GLY A 51 -3.35 -11.04 1.74
C GLY A 51 -1.90 -11.45 2.05
N GLY A 52 -1.22 -12.02 1.06
CA GLY A 52 0.16 -12.54 1.14
C GLY A 52 1.22 -11.61 0.54
N GLY A 53 0.89 -10.35 0.26
CA GLY A 53 1.87 -9.36 -0.19
C GLY A 53 2.92 -9.00 0.88
N PRO A 54 3.80 -8.01 0.63
CA PRO A 54 4.91 -7.70 1.53
C PRO A 54 4.52 -7.45 3.00
N ALA A 55 3.43 -6.72 3.25
CA ALA A 55 2.97 -6.47 4.62
C ALA A 55 2.50 -7.75 5.33
N GLY A 56 1.71 -8.57 4.63
CA GLY A 56 1.16 -9.81 5.17
C GLY A 56 2.24 -10.85 5.43
N SER A 57 3.16 -11.02 4.50
CA SER A 57 4.28 -11.97 4.62
C SER A 57 5.26 -11.60 5.75
N VAL A 58 5.57 -10.32 5.93
CA VAL A 58 6.38 -9.87 7.08
C VAL A 58 5.65 -10.10 8.39
N ALA A 59 4.36 -9.75 8.47
CA ALA A 59 3.56 -9.95 9.67
C ALA A 59 3.46 -11.45 10.03
N ALA A 60 3.21 -12.30 9.03
CA ALA A 60 3.13 -13.75 9.16
C ALA A 60 4.44 -14.34 9.69
N THR A 61 5.57 -13.98 9.05
CA THR A 61 6.91 -14.42 9.46
C THR A 61 7.16 -14.05 10.92
N ARG A 62 6.93 -12.78 11.28
CA ARG A 62 7.21 -12.28 12.62
C ARG A 62 6.36 -12.96 13.69
N LEU A 63 5.06 -13.14 13.45
CA LEU A 63 4.17 -13.82 14.38
C LEU A 63 4.52 -15.30 14.53
N ALA A 64 4.79 -15.99 13.42
CA ALA A 64 5.17 -17.41 13.44
C ALA A 64 6.47 -17.65 14.23
N GLN A 65 7.47 -16.77 14.09
CA GLN A 65 8.70 -16.79 14.90
C GLN A 65 8.46 -16.64 16.41
N THR A 66 7.32 -16.10 16.82
CA THR A 66 6.92 -16.00 18.24
C THR A 66 6.05 -17.17 18.72
N GLY A 67 5.82 -18.18 17.88
CA GLY A 67 4.99 -19.35 18.17
C GLY A 67 3.48 -19.08 18.12
N VAL A 68 3.06 -17.97 17.50
CA VAL A 68 1.63 -17.67 17.29
C VAL A 68 1.11 -18.52 16.13
N ASP A 69 -0.08 -19.08 16.28
CA ASP A 69 -0.79 -19.76 15.20
C ASP A 69 -1.34 -18.73 14.20
N VAL A 70 -0.81 -18.79 12.98
CA VAL A 70 -1.07 -17.81 11.90
C VAL A 70 -1.53 -18.53 10.65
N LEU A 71 -2.63 -18.06 10.08
CA LEU A 71 -3.08 -18.40 8.74
C LEU A 71 -3.08 -17.17 7.83
N VAL A 72 -2.41 -17.25 6.69
CA VAL A 72 -2.47 -16.27 5.60
C VAL A 72 -3.45 -16.76 4.54
N LEU A 73 -4.41 -15.91 4.18
CA LEU A 73 -5.34 -16.14 3.09
C LEU A 73 -4.98 -15.23 1.92
N GLU A 74 -4.35 -15.78 0.88
CA GLU A 74 -3.98 -15.07 -0.34
C GLU A 74 -4.91 -15.46 -1.49
N ARG A 75 -5.46 -14.47 -2.18
CA ARG A 75 -6.50 -14.66 -3.20
C ARG A 75 -5.94 -15.18 -4.52
N GLU A 76 -4.68 -14.87 -4.82
CA GLU A 76 -4.01 -15.25 -6.07
C GLU A 76 -3.05 -16.42 -5.84
N GLN A 77 -2.51 -16.97 -6.91
CA GLN A 77 -1.40 -17.93 -6.84
C GLN A 77 -0.09 -17.21 -7.14
N PHE A 78 0.94 -17.47 -6.36
CA PHE A 78 2.27 -16.90 -6.55
C PHE A 78 3.10 -17.84 -7.44
N PRO A 79 4.04 -17.29 -8.23
CA PRO A 79 4.32 -15.86 -8.40
C PRO A 79 3.21 -15.12 -9.16
N ARG A 80 2.86 -13.90 -8.71
CA ARG A 80 1.84 -13.04 -9.37
C ARG A 80 2.36 -11.64 -9.68
N PHE A 81 1.87 -11.05 -10.77
CA PHE A 81 2.20 -9.67 -11.09
C PHE A 81 1.70 -8.69 -10.01
N HIS A 82 2.50 -7.66 -9.70
CA HIS A 82 2.09 -6.51 -8.90
C HIS A 82 3.01 -5.31 -9.20
N ILE A 83 2.50 -4.07 -9.18
CA ILE A 83 3.33 -2.87 -9.38
C ILE A 83 3.99 -2.39 -8.07
N GLY A 84 5.11 -1.67 -8.15
CA GLY A 84 5.82 -1.10 -7.01
C GLY A 84 7.13 -1.80 -6.76
N GLU A 85 8.08 -1.57 -7.67
CA GLU A 85 9.29 -2.38 -7.87
C GLU A 85 10.55 -1.75 -7.29
N SER A 86 10.51 -0.44 -7.00
CA SER A 86 11.63 0.29 -6.43
C SER A 86 11.55 0.28 -4.91
N LEU A 87 12.54 -0.32 -4.25
CA LEU A 87 12.58 -0.40 -2.78
C LEU A 87 13.31 0.79 -2.15
N LEU A 88 13.20 0.92 -0.83
CA LEU A 88 13.97 1.87 -0.02
C LEU A 88 14.91 1.13 0.95
N PRO A 89 16.17 1.60 1.14
CA PRO A 89 17.17 0.96 2.00
C PRO A 89 16.74 0.60 3.41
N ASN A 90 15.92 1.44 4.08
CA ASN A 90 15.50 1.15 5.45
C ASN A 90 14.60 -0.11 5.53
N GLY A 91 13.98 -0.52 4.41
CA GLY A 91 13.29 -1.80 4.29
C GLY A 91 14.21 -3.00 4.49
N ASN A 92 15.49 -2.90 4.10
CA ASN A 92 16.47 -3.98 4.27
C ASN A 92 16.62 -4.38 5.74
N ARG A 93 16.56 -3.42 6.67
CA ARG A 93 16.63 -3.71 8.11
C ARG A 93 15.48 -4.57 8.60
N ILE A 94 14.28 -4.38 8.03
CA ILE A 94 13.12 -5.20 8.36
C ILE A 94 13.30 -6.61 7.79
N LEU A 95 13.75 -6.71 6.53
CA LEU A 95 14.05 -7.99 5.88
C LEU A 95 15.14 -8.78 6.64
N GLN A 96 16.16 -8.09 7.16
CA GLN A 96 17.19 -8.66 8.04
C GLN A 96 16.60 -9.10 9.38
N ALA A 97 15.78 -8.27 10.01
CA ALA A 97 15.18 -8.57 11.32
C ALA A 97 14.26 -9.79 11.30
N ILE A 98 13.60 -10.07 10.17
CA ILE A 98 12.79 -11.28 9.99
C ILE A 98 13.57 -12.47 9.43
N GLY A 99 14.83 -12.29 9.02
CA GLY A 99 15.70 -13.37 8.56
C GLY A 99 15.55 -13.77 7.08
N VAL A 100 14.91 -12.94 6.25
CA VAL A 100 14.72 -13.23 4.81
C VAL A 100 15.78 -12.58 3.91
N TRP A 101 16.61 -11.69 4.46
CA TRP A 101 17.56 -10.87 3.70
C TRP A 101 18.45 -11.68 2.76
N ASP A 102 19.05 -12.78 3.22
CA ASP A 102 19.99 -13.55 2.41
C ASP A 102 19.32 -14.15 1.16
N LYS A 103 18.04 -14.58 1.28
CA LYS A 103 17.24 -15.05 0.14
C LYS A 103 16.99 -13.93 -0.88
N ILE A 104 16.77 -12.70 -0.40
CA ILE A 104 16.56 -11.51 -1.25
C ILE A 104 17.87 -11.09 -1.93
N ALA A 105 18.97 -11.03 -1.18
CA ALA A 105 20.28 -10.65 -1.71
C ALA A 105 20.79 -11.65 -2.77
N ALA A 106 20.47 -12.94 -2.60
CA ALA A 106 20.81 -13.99 -3.56
C ALA A 106 19.87 -14.07 -4.78
N ALA A 107 18.78 -13.31 -4.82
CA ALA A 107 17.76 -13.42 -5.86
C ALA A 107 18.16 -12.78 -7.21
N GLY A 108 19.32 -12.11 -7.29
CA GLY A 108 19.80 -11.48 -8.52
C GLY A 108 18.98 -10.26 -8.95
N PHE A 109 18.38 -9.55 -7.99
CA PHE A 109 17.73 -8.26 -8.24
C PHE A 109 18.74 -7.16 -8.57
N ILE A 110 18.29 -6.11 -9.26
CA ILE A 110 19.16 -4.99 -9.63
C ILE A 110 19.46 -4.14 -8.39
N GLU A 111 20.73 -3.97 -8.07
CA GLU A 111 21.14 -3.14 -6.95
C GLU A 111 20.85 -1.66 -7.23
N LYS A 112 20.22 -0.99 -6.26
CA LYS A 112 19.84 0.41 -6.31
C LYS A 112 20.63 1.20 -5.27
N ARG A 113 21.48 2.13 -5.72
CA ARG A 113 22.32 2.97 -4.83
C ARG A 113 21.78 4.38 -4.65
N GLY A 114 20.81 4.77 -5.44
CA GLY A 114 20.18 6.08 -5.36
C GLY A 114 18.88 6.21 -6.14
N ALA A 115 18.49 7.45 -6.33
CA ALA A 115 17.37 7.87 -7.16
C ALA A 115 17.75 9.14 -7.93
N GLN A 116 17.35 9.23 -9.19
CA GLN A 116 17.57 10.39 -10.04
C GLN A 116 16.25 11.14 -10.23
N PHE A 117 16.23 12.43 -9.94
CA PHE A 117 15.11 13.33 -10.23
C PHE A 117 15.53 14.26 -11.34
N THR A 118 14.81 14.24 -12.45
CA THR A 118 15.24 14.95 -13.66
C THR A 118 14.11 15.68 -14.36
N LEU A 119 14.42 16.78 -15.04
CA LEU A 119 13.51 17.42 -15.99
C LEU A 119 13.44 16.65 -17.31
N ALA A 120 12.45 17.00 -18.12
CA ALA A 120 12.10 16.36 -19.40
C ALA A 120 13.27 16.19 -20.38
N ASP A 121 14.18 17.16 -20.42
CA ASP A 121 15.35 17.25 -21.30
C ASP A 121 16.68 16.95 -20.59
N ARG A 122 16.62 16.52 -19.31
CA ARG A 122 17.79 16.37 -18.42
C ARG A 122 18.63 17.65 -18.23
N SER A 123 18.10 18.84 -18.55
CA SER A 123 18.78 20.12 -18.26
C SER A 123 19.08 20.33 -16.77
N ARG A 124 18.29 19.69 -15.91
CA ARG A 124 18.50 19.62 -14.46
C ARG A 124 18.23 18.20 -13.98
N THR A 125 19.26 17.57 -13.41
CA THR A 125 19.18 16.25 -12.79
C THR A 125 19.80 16.30 -11.40
N VAL A 126 19.07 15.81 -10.40
CA VAL A 126 19.56 15.60 -9.04
C VAL A 126 19.62 14.10 -8.77
N ARG A 127 20.80 13.59 -8.49
CA ARG A 127 21.01 12.21 -8.06
C ARG A 127 21.17 12.16 -6.54
N ASN A 128 20.21 11.53 -5.86
CA ASN A 128 20.28 11.27 -4.42
C ASN A 128 20.96 9.92 -4.20
N VAL A 129 22.26 9.94 -3.91
CA VAL A 129 23.04 8.75 -3.54
C VAL A 129 22.76 8.39 -2.09
N PHE A 130 22.25 7.18 -1.81
CA PHE A 130 21.79 6.83 -0.47
C PHE A 130 22.93 6.79 0.56
N ALA A 131 24.13 6.38 0.16
CA ALA A 131 25.32 6.39 1.02
C ALA A 131 25.72 7.81 1.51
N GLN A 132 25.24 8.86 0.84
CA GLN A 132 25.45 10.25 1.25
C GLN A 132 24.37 10.74 2.24
N GLY A 133 23.51 9.84 2.75
CA GLY A 133 22.55 10.15 3.79
C GLY A 133 23.19 10.44 5.15
N TRP A 134 22.46 11.17 5.98
CA TRP A 134 22.80 11.38 7.39
C TRP A 134 22.75 10.08 8.20
N VAL A 135 21.79 9.20 7.90
CA VAL A 135 21.61 7.92 8.58
C VAL A 135 22.48 6.84 7.92
N LYS A 136 23.37 6.22 8.71
CA LYS A 136 24.28 5.15 8.27
C LYS A 136 23.55 3.81 8.10
N GLY A 137 24.11 2.90 7.31
CA GLY A 137 23.58 1.56 7.07
C GLY A 137 22.39 1.54 6.11
N LEU A 138 22.26 2.57 5.27
CA LEU A 138 21.19 2.77 4.29
C LEU A 138 21.75 2.98 2.87
N GLU A 139 22.91 2.41 2.56
CA GLU A 139 23.71 2.75 1.38
C GLU A 139 23.13 2.22 0.05
N MET A 140 22.30 1.18 0.11
CA MET A 140 21.79 0.46 -1.06
C MET A 140 20.47 -0.26 -0.76
N THR A 141 19.72 -0.61 -1.80
CA THR A 141 18.61 -1.57 -1.78
C THR A 141 18.47 -2.22 -3.16
N TYR A 142 17.32 -2.77 -3.51
CA TYR A 142 17.08 -3.40 -4.81
C TYR A 142 15.91 -2.75 -5.59
N GLN A 143 16.00 -2.84 -6.91
CA GLN A 143 14.84 -2.84 -7.79
C GLN A 143 14.41 -4.30 -7.97
N VAL A 144 13.15 -4.60 -7.73
CA VAL A 144 12.65 -5.98 -7.67
C VAL A 144 11.53 -6.22 -8.66
N GLU A 145 11.57 -7.38 -9.31
CA GLU A 145 10.37 -7.94 -9.92
C GLU A 145 9.44 -8.45 -8.81
N ARG A 146 8.29 -7.78 -8.64
CA ARG A 146 7.39 -8.02 -7.49
C ARG A 146 6.83 -9.43 -7.41
N ALA A 147 6.66 -10.12 -8.53
CA ALA A 147 6.19 -11.50 -8.55
C ALA A 147 7.15 -12.43 -7.79
N ARG A 148 8.46 -12.30 -8.06
CA ARG A 148 9.52 -13.04 -7.39
C ARG A 148 9.76 -12.56 -5.97
N PHE A 149 9.74 -11.23 -5.74
CA PHE A 149 9.95 -10.66 -4.41
C PHE A 149 8.86 -11.07 -3.42
N ASP A 150 7.59 -10.93 -3.80
CA ASP A 150 6.45 -11.29 -2.95
C ASP A 150 6.48 -12.81 -2.65
N GLU A 151 6.84 -13.65 -3.62
CA GLU A 151 7.00 -15.10 -3.43
C GLU A 151 8.10 -15.45 -2.44
N ILE A 152 9.29 -14.87 -2.55
CA ILE A 152 10.37 -15.13 -1.58
C ILE A 152 9.90 -14.81 -0.15
N LEU A 153 9.17 -13.70 0.03
CA LEU A 153 8.64 -13.31 1.34
C LEU A 153 7.58 -14.30 1.84
N LEU A 154 6.62 -14.69 1.00
CA LEU A 154 5.52 -15.56 1.40
C LEU A 154 6.03 -16.98 1.72
N ARG A 155 6.92 -17.54 0.89
CA ARG A 155 7.55 -18.84 1.16
C ARG A 155 8.45 -18.79 2.39
N HIS A 156 9.07 -17.65 2.68
CA HIS A 156 9.82 -17.49 3.93
C HIS A 156 8.88 -17.52 5.15
N ALA A 157 7.71 -16.87 5.09
CA ALA A 157 6.71 -16.97 6.14
C ALA A 157 6.25 -18.41 6.38
N GLU A 158 5.98 -19.19 5.32
CA GLU A 158 5.68 -20.63 5.42
C GLU A 158 6.81 -21.39 6.12
N SER A 159 8.07 -21.15 5.72
CA SER A 159 9.23 -21.81 6.33
C SER A 159 9.44 -21.46 7.82
N CYS A 160 8.87 -20.36 8.30
CA CYS A 160 8.87 -19.96 9.70
C CYS A 160 7.68 -20.52 10.50
N GLY A 161 6.76 -21.26 9.86
CA GLY A 161 5.63 -21.92 10.52
C GLY A 161 4.27 -21.28 10.30
N ALA A 162 4.16 -20.21 9.50
CA ALA A 162 2.85 -19.70 9.10
C ALA A 162 2.15 -20.66 8.14
N GLN A 163 0.86 -20.87 8.32
CA GLN A 163 0.05 -21.57 7.31
C GLN A 163 -0.32 -20.58 6.21
N VAL A 164 -0.21 -20.98 4.94
CA VAL A 164 -0.55 -20.12 3.81
C VAL A 164 -1.48 -20.86 2.87
N TRP A 165 -2.63 -20.25 2.59
CA TRP A 165 -3.58 -20.73 1.59
C TRP A 165 -3.66 -19.72 0.46
N GLU A 166 -3.06 -20.07 -0.68
CA GLU A 166 -3.20 -19.36 -1.94
C GLU A 166 -4.50 -19.74 -2.64
N GLN A 167 -4.89 -18.94 -3.64
CA GLN A 167 -6.18 -19.07 -4.33
C GLN A 167 -7.36 -19.15 -3.35
N CYS A 168 -7.26 -18.40 -2.25
CA CYS A 168 -8.19 -18.41 -1.15
C CYS A 168 -8.76 -17.01 -0.86
N PRO A 169 -9.58 -16.45 -1.78
CA PRO A 169 -10.20 -15.15 -1.56
C PRO A 169 -11.16 -15.19 -0.37
N VAL A 170 -11.01 -14.22 0.55
CA VAL A 170 -11.99 -13.92 1.58
C VAL A 170 -13.19 -13.22 0.93
N THR A 171 -14.38 -13.80 1.07
CA THR A 171 -15.61 -13.30 0.46
C THR A 171 -16.47 -12.51 1.44
N LYS A 172 -16.39 -12.85 2.73
CA LYS A 172 -17.16 -12.18 3.78
C LYS A 172 -16.46 -12.28 5.13
N VAL A 173 -16.62 -11.24 5.95
CA VAL A 173 -16.15 -11.23 7.33
C VAL A 173 -17.31 -10.81 8.25
N THR A 174 -17.42 -11.43 9.41
CA THR A 174 -18.49 -11.17 10.38
C THR A 174 -17.90 -11.10 11.78
N ARG A 175 -18.27 -10.07 12.55
CA ARG A 175 -17.83 -9.92 13.93
C ARG A 175 -18.50 -11.01 14.79
N THR A 176 -17.72 -11.62 15.68
CA THR A 176 -18.20 -12.56 16.70
C THR A 176 -17.85 -12.04 18.09
N GLU A 177 -18.29 -12.71 19.16
CA GLU A 177 -17.92 -12.32 20.54
C GLU A 177 -16.40 -12.44 20.79
N SER A 178 -15.74 -13.43 20.17
CA SER A 178 -14.33 -13.77 20.42
C SER A 178 -13.34 -13.22 19.39
N GLY A 179 -13.83 -12.63 18.29
CA GLY A 179 -12.98 -12.11 17.21
C GLY A 179 -13.78 -11.98 15.91
N TRP A 180 -13.30 -12.58 14.85
CA TRP A 180 -13.90 -12.52 13.53
C TRP A 180 -14.15 -13.92 12.96
N GLN A 181 -15.23 -14.07 12.22
CA GLN A 181 -15.43 -15.21 11.33
C GLN A 181 -15.22 -14.74 9.89
N LEU A 182 -14.39 -15.46 9.15
CA LEU A 182 -14.09 -15.22 7.76
C LEU A 182 -14.67 -16.37 6.93
N GLU A 183 -15.45 -16.02 5.92
CA GLU A 183 -15.86 -16.93 4.86
C GLU A 183 -14.89 -16.74 3.69
N ALA A 184 -14.31 -17.84 3.21
CA ALA A 184 -13.39 -17.85 2.08
C ALA A 184 -13.73 -19.00 1.12
N SER A 185 -13.14 -19.01 -0.06
CA SER A 185 -13.26 -20.12 -1.01
C SER A 185 -11.89 -20.67 -1.32
N ARG A 186 -11.65 -21.97 -1.15
CA ARG A 186 -10.37 -22.62 -1.47
C ARG A 186 -10.63 -23.79 -2.41
N ALA A 187 -10.00 -23.79 -3.58
CA ALA A 187 -10.25 -24.80 -4.62
C ALA A 187 -11.75 -24.97 -4.95
N GLY A 188 -12.50 -23.86 -4.96
CA GLY A 188 -13.95 -23.84 -5.17
C GLY A 188 -14.80 -24.30 -3.97
N GLN A 189 -14.18 -24.73 -2.87
CA GLN A 189 -14.88 -25.19 -1.67
C GLN A 189 -14.97 -24.09 -0.61
N PRO A 190 -16.16 -23.84 -0.04
CA PRO A 190 -16.33 -22.83 1.00
C PRO A 190 -15.58 -23.23 2.27
N GLN A 191 -14.82 -22.28 2.82
CA GLN A 191 -14.12 -22.38 4.09
C GLN A 191 -14.72 -21.40 5.09
N VAL A 192 -14.79 -21.80 6.35
CA VAL A 192 -15.18 -20.93 7.46
C VAL A 192 -14.08 -20.95 8.49
N ILE A 193 -13.51 -19.78 8.76
CA ILE A 193 -12.36 -19.62 9.64
C ILE A 193 -12.73 -18.65 10.77
N ASN A 194 -12.55 -19.05 12.02
CA ASN A 194 -12.64 -18.16 13.17
C ASN A 194 -11.23 -17.67 13.54
N ALA A 195 -11.09 -16.36 13.70
CA ALA A 195 -9.86 -15.68 14.05
C ALA A 195 -10.03 -14.88 15.34
N GLU A 196 -9.09 -14.98 16.29
CA GLU A 196 -9.09 -14.07 17.44
C GLU A 196 -8.71 -12.65 17.01
N TRP A 197 -7.66 -12.55 16.19
CA TRP A 197 -7.17 -11.31 15.59
C TRP A 197 -7.12 -11.41 14.07
N VAL A 198 -7.35 -10.28 13.41
CA VAL A 198 -7.18 -10.15 11.96
C VAL A 198 -6.13 -9.10 11.64
N ILE A 199 -5.24 -9.40 10.70
CA ILE A 199 -4.41 -8.39 10.05
C ILE A 199 -4.91 -8.24 8.61
N ASP A 200 -5.42 -7.06 8.28
CA ASP A 200 -5.80 -6.75 6.91
C ASP A 200 -4.57 -6.27 6.14
N ALA A 201 -4.03 -7.17 5.32
CA ALA A 201 -2.93 -6.94 4.39
C ALA A 201 -3.42 -7.04 2.93
N SER A 202 -4.72 -6.84 2.68
CA SER A 202 -5.37 -7.07 1.38
C SER A 202 -5.04 -6.01 0.32
N GLY A 203 -4.09 -5.14 0.63
CA GLY A 203 -3.72 -3.99 -0.19
C GLY A 203 -4.91 -3.03 -0.36
N ARG A 204 -5.09 -2.52 -1.59
CA ARG A 204 -6.13 -1.54 -1.92
C ARG A 204 -7.57 -2.09 -1.85
N HIS A 205 -7.73 -3.40 -1.62
CA HIS A 205 -9.05 -4.00 -1.38
C HIS A 205 -9.62 -3.66 -0.01
N CYS A 206 -8.77 -3.34 0.98
CA CYS A 206 -9.19 -2.88 2.31
C CYS A 206 -10.35 -3.70 2.89
N VAL A 207 -10.26 -5.03 2.84
CA VAL A 207 -11.37 -5.96 3.17
C VAL A 207 -11.98 -5.62 4.52
N MET A 208 -11.15 -5.49 5.55
CA MET A 208 -11.60 -5.19 6.91
C MET A 208 -11.97 -3.71 7.08
N GLY A 209 -11.23 -2.80 6.43
CA GLY A 209 -11.57 -1.38 6.43
C GLY A 209 -12.98 -1.10 5.90
N ARG A 210 -13.38 -1.80 4.83
CA ARG A 210 -14.73 -1.74 4.24
C ARG A 210 -15.77 -2.43 5.14
N ALA A 211 -15.46 -3.62 5.65
CA ALA A 211 -16.38 -4.37 6.50
C ALA A 211 -16.72 -3.64 7.81
N MET A 212 -15.71 -3.04 8.46
CA MET A 212 -15.87 -2.21 9.65
C MET A 212 -16.37 -0.80 9.36
N LYS A 213 -16.55 -0.43 8.07
CA LYS A 213 -16.96 0.91 7.63
C LYS A 213 -16.09 2.03 8.21
N LEU A 214 -14.78 1.82 8.25
CA LEU A 214 -13.86 2.81 8.81
C LEU A 214 -13.88 4.11 8.01
N ALA A 215 -13.94 5.23 8.71
CA ALA A 215 -13.91 6.55 8.09
C ALA A 215 -12.60 6.77 7.32
N LYS A 216 -12.69 7.41 6.15
CA LYS A 216 -11.54 7.86 5.38
C LYS A 216 -11.17 9.27 5.83
N ALA A 217 -9.87 9.50 6.06
CA ALA A 217 -9.34 10.83 6.28
C ALA A 217 -9.35 11.62 4.97
N ALA A 218 -9.69 12.90 5.04
CA ALA A 218 -9.54 13.81 3.91
C ALA A 218 -8.06 13.91 3.51
N LEU A 219 -7.78 13.70 2.22
CA LEU A 219 -6.47 13.97 1.63
C LEU A 219 -6.56 15.26 0.81
N PRO A 220 -5.58 16.18 0.94
CA PRO A 220 -5.60 17.45 0.22
C PRO A 220 -5.17 17.31 -1.26
N TYR A 221 -5.11 16.10 -1.80
CA TYR A 221 -4.59 15.84 -3.15
C TYR A 221 -5.73 15.49 -4.10
N PRO A 222 -5.65 15.96 -5.37
CA PRO A 222 -6.49 15.37 -6.40
C PRO A 222 -6.16 13.88 -6.54
N GLY A 223 -7.16 13.08 -6.91
CA GLY A 223 -6.93 11.68 -7.28
C GLY A 223 -5.90 11.61 -8.40
N ARG A 224 -5.04 10.59 -8.36
CA ARG A 224 -4.03 10.33 -9.39
C ARG A 224 -4.27 8.99 -10.05
N MET A 225 -3.67 8.85 -11.21
CA MET A 225 -3.61 7.59 -11.94
C MET A 225 -2.23 7.37 -12.54
N ALA A 226 -1.91 6.11 -12.81
CA ALA A 226 -0.71 5.71 -13.49
C ALA A 226 -1.05 4.86 -14.71
N VAL A 227 -0.32 5.05 -15.81
CA VAL A 227 -0.35 4.18 -17.00
C VAL A 227 1.06 3.70 -17.23
N PHE A 228 1.26 2.39 -17.35
CA PHE A 228 2.59 1.82 -17.37
C PHE A 228 2.70 0.51 -18.15
N ASN A 229 3.93 0.19 -18.53
CA ASN A 229 4.31 -1.08 -19.14
C ASN A 229 5.76 -1.42 -18.77
N HIS A 230 6.16 -2.65 -18.99
CA HIS A 230 7.56 -3.07 -18.91
C HIS A 230 8.14 -3.06 -20.31
N PHE A 231 9.40 -2.67 -20.45
CA PHE A 231 10.06 -2.52 -21.75
C PHE A 231 11.38 -3.27 -21.78
N GLU A 232 11.60 -4.04 -22.83
CA GLU A 232 12.93 -4.47 -23.24
C GLU A 232 13.61 -3.38 -24.06
N HIS A 233 14.94 -3.39 -24.10
CA HIS A 233 15.76 -2.51 -24.95
C HIS A 233 15.59 -1.00 -24.72
N MET A 234 15.03 -0.58 -23.58
CA MET A 234 15.17 0.81 -23.15
C MET A 234 16.64 1.11 -22.86
N GLN A 235 17.18 2.20 -23.41
CA GLN A 235 18.53 2.66 -23.08
C GLN A 235 18.58 3.14 -21.63
N ARG A 236 19.61 2.72 -20.89
CA ARG A 236 19.80 3.05 -19.48
C ARG A 236 21.10 3.80 -19.29
N ASP A 237 21.17 4.54 -18.18
CA ASP A 237 22.45 5.05 -17.70
C ASP A 237 23.41 3.87 -17.41
N SER A 238 24.71 4.10 -17.57
CA SER A 238 25.76 3.11 -17.33
C SER A 238 26.56 3.44 -16.07
N GLY A 239 27.36 2.48 -15.59
CA GLY A 239 28.20 2.67 -14.41
C GLY A 239 27.40 2.70 -13.10
N GLU A 240 27.83 3.56 -12.17
CA GLU A 240 27.24 3.65 -10.83
C GLU A 240 25.71 3.93 -10.78
N PRO A 241 25.12 4.80 -11.63
CA PRO A 241 23.68 5.07 -11.61
C PRO A 241 22.82 4.03 -12.35
N ALA A 242 23.39 2.97 -12.93
CA ALA A 242 22.68 2.05 -13.82
C ALA A 242 21.47 1.34 -13.17
N GLY A 243 21.48 1.18 -11.83
CA GLY A 243 20.38 0.60 -11.06
C GLY A 243 19.47 1.63 -10.38
N ASP A 244 19.73 2.92 -10.52
CA ASP A 244 18.93 3.96 -9.89
C ASP A 244 17.56 4.08 -10.57
N VAL A 245 16.53 4.40 -9.79
CA VAL A 245 15.23 4.79 -10.36
C VAL A 245 15.36 6.19 -10.95
N ILE A 246 14.81 6.40 -12.14
CA ILE A 246 14.66 7.73 -12.73
C ILE A 246 13.23 8.19 -12.48
N VAL A 247 13.09 9.34 -11.83
CA VAL A 247 11.83 10.07 -11.65
C VAL A 247 11.93 11.32 -12.51
N LEU A 248 11.26 11.29 -13.67
CA LEU A 248 11.27 12.39 -14.62
C LEU A 248 10.05 13.28 -14.41
N ARG A 249 10.26 14.57 -14.20
CA ARG A 249 9.20 15.56 -14.00
C ARG A 249 8.84 16.24 -15.32
N LEU A 250 7.54 16.24 -15.64
CA LEU A 250 6.89 17.10 -16.61
C LEU A 250 6.08 18.18 -15.87
N GLU A 251 5.52 19.15 -16.59
CA GLU A 251 4.75 20.23 -15.97
C GLU A 251 3.53 19.68 -15.21
N GLN A 252 2.76 18.78 -15.84
CA GLN A 252 1.50 18.25 -15.30
C GLN A 252 1.52 16.73 -15.04
N ALA A 253 2.69 16.11 -15.18
CA ALA A 253 2.88 14.66 -15.08
C ALA A 253 4.29 14.34 -14.58
N TRP A 254 4.54 13.08 -14.27
CA TRP A 254 5.90 12.59 -14.09
C TRP A 254 5.99 11.12 -14.48
N PHE A 255 7.17 10.67 -14.86
CA PHE A 255 7.46 9.27 -15.20
C PHE A 255 8.34 8.63 -14.14
N TRP A 256 8.11 7.35 -13.85
CA TRP A 256 9.17 6.48 -13.35
C TRP A 256 9.81 5.71 -14.50
N ALA A 257 11.10 5.42 -14.38
CA ALA A 257 11.78 4.33 -15.08
C ALA A 257 12.61 3.53 -14.06
N ILE A 258 12.27 2.26 -13.90
CA ILE A 258 12.82 1.36 -12.87
C ILE A 258 13.44 0.14 -13.57
N PRO A 259 14.77 -0.04 -13.53
CA PRO A 259 15.40 -1.23 -14.10
C PRO A 259 15.14 -2.45 -13.20
N ILE A 260 14.26 -3.36 -13.60
CA ILE A 260 13.84 -4.50 -12.75
C ILE A 260 14.59 -5.80 -13.07
N SER A 261 15.20 -5.88 -14.24
CA SER A 261 16.12 -6.96 -14.64
C SER A 261 17.23 -6.39 -15.55
N PRO A 262 18.26 -7.18 -15.92
CA PRO A 262 19.31 -6.71 -16.83
C PRO A 262 18.79 -6.17 -18.17
N THR A 263 17.63 -6.64 -18.64
CA THR A 263 17.05 -6.26 -19.94
C THR A 263 15.72 -5.52 -19.84
N VAL A 264 14.99 -5.63 -18.72
CA VAL A 264 13.61 -5.11 -18.59
C VAL A 264 13.54 -3.89 -17.66
N THR A 265 12.97 -2.79 -18.16
CA THR A 265 12.70 -1.57 -17.39
C THR A 265 11.20 -1.36 -17.26
N SER A 266 10.69 -1.19 -16.04
CA SER A 266 9.33 -0.74 -15.78
C SER A 266 9.25 0.76 -16.00
N VAL A 267 8.34 1.22 -16.86
CA VAL A 267 8.16 2.65 -17.18
C VAL A 267 6.69 3.00 -17.07
N GLY A 268 6.39 4.06 -16.32
CA GLY A 268 5.03 4.49 -16.09
C GLY A 268 4.90 5.98 -15.92
N VAL A 269 3.84 6.54 -16.48
CA VAL A 269 3.47 7.94 -16.31
C VAL A 269 2.40 8.08 -15.22
N VAL A 270 2.58 9.05 -14.32
CA VAL A 270 1.62 9.42 -13.29
C VAL A 270 1.04 10.79 -13.60
N LEU A 271 -0.29 10.85 -13.58
CA LEU A 271 -1.12 11.98 -13.97
C LEU A 271 -2.14 12.27 -12.86
N GLN A 272 -2.72 13.47 -12.86
CA GLN A 272 -4.00 13.65 -12.17
C GLN A 272 -5.07 12.78 -12.83
N LYS A 273 -6.05 12.30 -12.06
CA LYS A 273 -7.15 11.48 -12.56
C LYS A 273 -7.93 12.25 -13.64
N ASN A 274 -8.15 11.62 -14.80
CA ASN A 274 -8.73 12.23 -15.99
C ASN A 274 -7.93 13.42 -16.55
N GLY A 275 -6.75 13.70 -15.98
CA GLY A 275 -5.87 14.76 -16.43
C GLY A 275 -5.16 14.33 -17.70
N GLY A 276 -5.48 15.00 -18.79
CA GLY A 276 -4.71 14.94 -20.03
C GLY A 276 -5.01 13.78 -20.97
N ARG A 277 -5.95 12.86 -20.67
CA ARG A 277 -6.42 11.86 -21.64
C ARG A 277 -7.48 12.45 -22.56
N GLU A 278 -7.31 12.30 -23.86
CA GLU A 278 -8.27 12.79 -24.86
C GLU A 278 -9.44 11.81 -25.05
N LYS A 279 -10.54 12.30 -25.63
CA LYS A 279 -11.69 11.45 -25.95
C LYS A 279 -11.25 10.38 -26.96
N ASP A 280 -11.65 9.14 -26.73
CA ASP A 280 -11.34 7.98 -27.57
C ASP A 280 -9.84 7.59 -27.66
N GLU A 281 -8.97 8.27 -26.90
CA GLU A 281 -7.54 7.94 -26.83
C GLU A 281 -7.31 6.67 -26.01
N SER A 282 -6.57 5.71 -26.54
CA SER A 282 -6.13 4.52 -25.79
C SER A 282 -5.07 4.86 -24.73
N TRP A 283 -4.88 3.97 -23.75
CA TRP A 283 -3.85 4.16 -22.72
C TRP A 283 -2.43 4.14 -23.29
N GLU A 284 -2.20 3.33 -24.31
CA GLU A 284 -0.95 3.31 -25.08
C GLU A 284 -0.69 4.66 -25.76
N GLN A 285 -1.70 5.21 -26.46
CA GLN A 285 -1.58 6.52 -27.12
C GLN A 285 -1.27 7.64 -26.12
N LEU A 286 -1.97 7.66 -24.98
CA LEU A 286 -1.69 8.60 -23.89
C LEU A 286 -0.25 8.46 -23.38
N PHE A 287 0.20 7.23 -23.12
CA PHE A 287 1.55 6.97 -22.64
C PHE A 287 2.60 7.51 -23.62
N TRP A 288 2.50 7.15 -24.90
CA TRP A 288 3.47 7.59 -25.90
C TRP A 288 3.40 9.09 -26.22
N ARG A 289 2.21 9.71 -26.16
CA ARG A 289 2.10 11.16 -26.27
C ARG A 289 2.82 11.86 -25.11
N LYS A 290 2.70 11.35 -23.88
CA LYS A 290 3.46 11.84 -22.73
C LYS A 290 4.97 11.57 -22.83
N VAL A 291 5.39 10.46 -23.44
CA VAL A 291 6.82 10.20 -23.73
C VAL A 291 7.39 11.28 -24.66
N LYS A 292 6.62 11.73 -25.67
CA LYS A 292 7.04 12.78 -26.60
C LYS A 292 7.26 14.16 -25.96
N GLU A 293 6.70 14.40 -24.77
CA GLU A 293 6.96 15.62 -23.99
C GLU A 293 8.38 15.62 -23.37
N SER A 294 9.11 14.49 -23.43
CA SER A 294 10.49 14.36 -22.96
C SER A 294 11.41 13.89 -24.09
N PRO A 295 12.35 14.74 -24.55
CA PRO A 295 13.40 14.31 -25.47
C PRO A 295 14.20 13.12 -24.92
N PHE A 296 14.53 13.15 -23.62
CA PHE A 296 15.24 12.04 -22.98
C PHE A 296 14.49 10.72 -23.07
N LEU A 297 13.19 10.67 -22.74
CA LEU A 297 12.43 9.42 -22.81
C LEU A 297 12.18 8.99 -24.25
N SER A 298 11.99 9.94 -25.16
CA SER A 298 11.83 9.66 -26.58
C SER A 298 13.06 8.96 -27.15
N ASP A 299 14.27 9.43 -26.81
CA ASP A 299 15.53 8.78 -27.21
C ASP A 299 15.73 7.44 -26.49
N ALA A 300 15.50 7.40 -25.17
CA ALA A 300 15.71 6.20 -24.36
C ALA A 300 14.78 5.04 -24.74
N LEU A 301 13.56 5.34 -25.21
CA LEU A 301 12.55 4.36 -25.62
C LEU A 301 12.50 4.14 -27.14
N ALA A 302 13.34 4.80 -27.94
CA ALA A 302 13.28 4.75 -29.40
C ALA A 302 13.37 3.33 -29.98
N GLN A 303 14.10 2.43 -29.30
CA GLN A 303 14.26 1.01 -29.68
C GLN A 303 13.59 0.05 -28.69
N ALA A 304 12.83 0.59 -27.74
CA ALA A 304 12.23 -0.20 -26.67
C ALA A 304 11.00 -0.97 -27.15
N LYS A 305 10.80 -2.18 -26.61
CA LYS A 305 9.65 -3.03 -26.93
C LYS A 305 8.80 -3.26 -25.69
N PRO A 306 7.49 -2.93 -25.70
CA PRO A 306 6.61 -3.19 -24.57
C PRO A 306 6.39 -4.69 -24.36
N LEU A 307 6.34 -5.11 -23.11
CA LEU A 307 6.09 -6.49 -22.68
C LEU A 307 4.64 -6.65 -22.19
N GLY A 308 3.73 -6.69 -23.16
CA GLY A 308 2.30 -6.91 -22.92
C GLY A 308 1.46 -5.64 -22.95
N GLU A 309 0.28 -5.70 -22.36
CA GLU A 309 -0.69 -4.61 -22.38
C GLU A 309 -0.34 -3.49 -21.39
N TYR A 310 -0.70 -2.25 -21.76
CA TYR A 310 -0.58 -1.11 -20.86
C TYR A 310 -1.58 -1.24 -19.70
N ARG A 311 -1.04 -1.22 -18.48
CA ARG A 311 -1.82 -1.35 -17.26
C ARG A 311 -2.11 0.01 -16.64
N ILE A 312 -3.19 0.07 -15.88
CA ILE A 312 -3.66 1.31 -15.22
C ILE A 312 -3.84 1.05 -13.74
N GLU A 313 -3.39 2.01 -12.94
CA GLU A 313 -3.71 2.07 -11.51
C GLU A 313 -4.28 3.44 -11.19
N SER A 314 -5.49 3.52 -10.64
CA SER A 314 -6.19 4.78 -10.39
C SER A 314 -6.74 4.86 -8.97
N ASP A 315 -7.00 6.09 -8.50
CA ASP A 315 -7.65 6.37 -7.19
C ASP A 315 -6.98 5.68 -5.99
N TYR A 316 -5.67 5.50 -6.09
CA TYR A 316 -4.92 4.79 -5.07
C TYR A 316 -4.65 5.64 -3.82
N SER A 317 -4.84 6.96 -3.87
CA SER A 317 -4.56 7.86 -2.75
C SER A 317 -5.69 7.84 -1.72
N PHE A 318 -5.47 7.22 -0.56
CA PHE A 318 -6.39 7.25 0.57
C PHE A 318 -5.67 7.02 1.92
N SER A 319 -6.36 7.36 3.01
CA SER A 319 -5.96 6.98 4.36
C SER A 319 -7.22 6.76 5.19
N HIS A 320 -7.26 5.74 6.03
CA HIS A 320 -8.29 5.65 7.07
C HIS A 320 -7.99 6.63 8.23
N GLU A 321 -9.00 6.99 9.01
CA GLU A 321 -8.86 7.78 10.24
C GLU A 321 -8.17 7.00 11.36
N THR A 322 -8.52 5.73 11.50
CA THR A 322 -7.85 4.74 12.37
C THR A 322 -7.31 3.58 11.54
N PHE A 323 -6.18 3.00 11.96
CA PHE A 323 -5.58 1.81 11.32
C PHE A 323 -5.81 0.53 12.12
N GLY A 324 -6.76 0.55 13.06
CA GLY A 324 -7.21 -0.65 13.74
C GLY A 324 -8.39 -0.39 14.65
N ALA A 325 -9.16 -1.44 14.88
CA ALA A 325 -10.30 -1.50 15.79
C ALA A 325 -10.67 -2.97 15.98
N GLU A 326 -11.37 -3.31 17.06
CA GLU A 326 -12.06 -4.60 17.22
C GLU A 326 -11.22 -5.85 16.88
N ARG A 327 -10.02 -5.95 17.44
CA ARG A 327 -9.03 -7.00 17.20
C ARG A 327 -8.58 -7.12 15.73
N CYS A 328 -8.64 -6.02 14.99
CA CYS A 328 -8.13 -5.91 13.64
C CYS A 328 -7.11 -4.77 13.54
N LEU A 329 -6.00 -5.03 12.84
CA LEU A 329 -5.04 -4.00 12.40
C LEU A 329 -4.95 -3.98 10.88
N LEU A 330 -4.97 -2.78 10.29
CA LEU A 330 -4.71 -2.56 8.87
C LEU A 330 -3.20 -2.35 8.66
N VAL A 331 -2.62 -2.99 7.64
CA VAL A 331 -1.20 -2.86 7.28
C VAL A 331 -1.03 -2.53 5.81
N GLY A 332 0.10 -1.90 5.48
CA GLY A 332 0.42 -1.45 4.12
C GLY A 332 -0.69 -0.64 3.48
N ASP A 333 -0.94 -0.92 2.19
CA ASP A 333 -1.95 -0.22 1.41
C ASP A 333 -3.36 -0.36 2.00
N ALA A 334 -3.69 -1.42 2.75
CA ALA A 334 -5.02 -1.54 3.37
C ALA A 334 -5.30 -0.42 4.39
N ALA A 335 -4.25 0.11 5.03
CA ALA A 335 -4.35 1.22 5.96
C ALA A 335 -4.38 2.58 5.24
N SER A 336 -3.37 2.81 4.38
CA SER A 336 -3.19 4.06 3.65
C SER A 336 -2.20 3.89 2.50
N PHE A 337 -2.47 4.58 1.39
CA PHE A 337 -1.54 4.79 0.30
C PHE A 337 -1.60 6.26 -0.13
N ILE A 338 -0.46 6.92 -0.31
CA ILE A 338 -0.42 8.36 -0.64
C ILE A 338 -0.03 8.58 -2.10
N ASP A 339 1.24 8.32 -2.44
CA ASP A 339 1.78 8.59 -3.78
C ASP A 339 3.05 7.75 -4.02
N PRO A 340 3.29 7.23 -5.24
CA PRO A 340 4.45 6.38 -5.53
C PRO A 340 5.76 7.14 -5.83
N VAL A 341 5.77 8.48 -5.94
CA VAL A 341 6.93 9.25 -6.42
C VAL A 341 8.25 8.94 -5.71
N PHE A 342 8.23 8.69 -4.40
CA PHE A 342 9.42 8.35 -3.62
C PHE A 342 9.53 6.88 -3.26
N SER A 343 8.79 6.00 -3.93
CA SER A 343 8.92 4.55 -3.79
C SER A 343 8.72 4.01 -2.35
N SER A 344 7.96 4.71 -1.51
CA SER A 344 7.86 4.38 -0.08
C SER A 344 6.85 3.28 0.27
N GLY A 345 6.01 2.87 -0.70
CA GLY A 345 4.88 1.96 -0.45
C GLY A 345 5.30 0.62 0.16
N VAL A 346 6.26 -0.07 -0.46
CA VAL A 346 6.75 -1.36 0.05
C VAL A 346 7.41 -1.19 1.41
N TYR A 347 8.23 -0.16 1.63
CA TYR A 347 8.82 0.11 2.94
C TYR A 347 7.76 0.28 4.04
N LEU A 348 6.73 1.09 3.79
CA LEU A 348 5.61 1.28 4.72
C LEU A 348 4.82 -0.02 4.95
N ALA A 349 4.68 -0.87 3.92
CA ALA A 349 4.07 -2.18 4.03
C ALA A 349 4.87 -3.12 4.95
N LEU A 350 6.19 -3.22 4.75
CA LEU A 350 7.08 -4.01 5.60
C LEU A 350 7.05 -3.51 7.06
N GLU A 351 7.17 -2.19 7.26
CA GLU A 351 7.22 -1.57 8.60
C GLU A 351 5.90 -1.75 9.37
N SER A 352 4.77 -1.52 8.70
CA SER A 352 3.46 -1.70 9.32
C SER A 352 3.15 -3.17 9.62
N GLY A 353 3.52 -4.09 8.73
CA GLY A 353 3.40 -5.53 8.96
C GLY A 353 4.18 -5.98 10.19
N LEU A 354 5.45 -5.59 10.30
CA LEU A 354 6.30 -5.90 11.45
C LEU A 354 5.71 -5.31 12.75
N LEU A 355 5.32 -4.04 12.72
CA LEU A 355 4.76 -3.34 13.87
C LEU A 355 3.44 -3.98 14.33
N ALA A 356 2.54 -4.33 13.41
CA ALA A 356 1.27 -4.98 13.74
C ALA A 356 1.50 -6.35 14.40
N ALA A 357 2.40 -7.15 13.84
CA ALA A 357 2.79 -8.44 14.40
C ALA A 357 3.34 -8.31 15.83
N ASP A 358 4.27 -7.38 16.08
CA ASP A 358 4.82 -7.15 17.42
C ASP A 358 3.75 -6.68 18.43
N GLN A 359 2.84 -5.79 18.02
CA GLN A 359 1.77 -5.32 18.89
C GLN A 359 0.78 -6.43 19.25
N ILE A 360 0.40 -7.27 18.28
CA ILE A 360 -0.50 -8.41 18.48
C ILE A 360 0.18 -9.46 19.36
N ALA A 361 1.43 -9.85 19.07
CA ALA A 361 2.17 -10.80 19.90
C ALA A 361 2.31 -10.31 21.35
N ALA A 362 2.56 -9.02 21.57
CA ALA A 362 2.62 -8.42 22.90
C ALA A 362 1.26 -8.39 23.61
N GLN A 363 0.17 -8.23 22.85
CA GLN A 363 -1.20 -8.24 23.37
C GLN A 363 -1.64 -9.65 23.78
N LEU A 364 -1.33 -10.67 22.98
CA LEU A 364 -1.65 -12.08 23.25
C LEU A 364 -0.97 -12.62 24.54
N LYS A 365 0.13 -12.00 24.97
CA LYS A 365 0.82 -12.36 26.23
C LYS A 365 0.12 -11.84 27.49
N VAL A 366 -0.89 -10.98 27.37
CA VAL A 366 -1.59 -10.37 28.52
C VAL A 366 -2.68 -11.30 29.05
N LYS A 367 -2.43 -11.94 30.20
CA LYS A 367 -3.34 -12.94 30.77
C LYS A 367 -4.55 -12.35 31.52
N LEU A 368 -4.44 -11.12 32.03
CA LEU A 368 -5.50 -10.49 32.83
C LEU A 368 -6.52 -9.79 31.91
N PRO A 369 -7.81 -10.19 31.89
CA PRO A 369 -8.79 -9.69 30.91
C PRO A 369 -8.98 -8.17 30.95
N LEU A 370 -9.08 -7.56 32.13
CA LEU A 370 -9.25 -6.11 32.28
C LEU A 370 -8.03 -5.35 31.74
N LEU A 371 -6.82 -5.85 32.00
CA LEU A 371 -5.59 -5.25 31.49
C LEU A 371 -5.48 -5.43 29.97
N ALA A 372 -5.89 -6.59 29.44
CA ALA A 372 -5.92 -6.86 28.02
C ALA A 372 -6.86 -5.87 27.30
N ALA A 373 -8.08 -5.69 27.78
CA ALA A 373 -9.04 -4.75 27.22
C ALA A 373 -8.52 -3.30 27.25
N HIS A 374 -7.92 -2.87 28.36
CA HIS A 374 -7.35 -1.52 28.49
C HIS A 374 -6.15 -1.29 27.56
N ARG A 375 -5.29 -2.31 27.39
CA ARG A 375 -4.17 -2.23 26.45
C ARG A 375 -4.64 -2.22 25.01
N GLU A 376 -5.64 -3.02 24.66
CA GLU A 376 -6.25 -3.07 23.35
C GLU A 376 -6.83 -1.70 22.95
N ALA A 377 -7.59 -1.06 23.84
CA ALA A 377 -8.16 0.26 23.59
C ALA A 377 -7.10 1.32 23.24
N ARG A 378 -5.90 1.23 23.84
CA ARG A 378 -4.78 2.15 23.58
C ARG A 378 -3.92 1.75 22.39
N LEU A 379 -3.92 0.46 22.02
CA LEU A 379 -3.10 -0.10 20.95
C LEU A 379 -3.44 0.58 19.63
N TYR A 380 -4.73 0.70 19.29
CA TYR A 380 -5.17 1.28 18.00
C TYR A 380 -4.73 2.73 17.83
N THR A 381 -4.92 3.57 18.86
CA THR A 381 -4.51 4.98 18.82
C THR A 381 -3.00 5.12 18.67
N ARG A 382 -2.21 4.32 19.41
CA ARG A 382 -0.74 4.37 19.35
C ARG A 382 -0.22 3.87 18.01
N TYR A 383 -0.75 2.76 17.51
CA TYR A 383 -0.41 2.19 16.22
C TYR A 383 -0.72 3.17 15.09
N THR A 384 -1.94 3.72 15.06
CA THR A 384 -2.38 4.73 14.08
C THR A 384 -1.49 5.97 14.13
N LYS A 385 -1.26 6.55 15.32
CA LYS A 385 -0.42 7.74 15.47
C LYS A 385 1.01 7.51 14.97
N THR A 386 1.57 6.33 15.26
CA THR A 386 2.93 5.97 14.85
C THR A 386 3.06 5.90 13.34
N LEU A 387 2.16 5.20 12.66
CA LEU A 387 2.20 5.07 11.20
C LEU A 387 1.85 6.39 10.51
N LYS A 388 0.82 7.13 10.97
CA LYS A 388 0.49 8.45 10.42
C LYS A 388 1.62 9.45 10.56
N SER A 389 2.38 9.40 11.65
CA SER A 389 3.58 10.24 11.79
C SER A 389 4.62 9.94 10.71
N GLN A 390 4.87 8.66 10.42
CA GLN A 390 5.84 8.25 9.40
C GLN A 390 5.37 8.62 7.99
N ILE A 391 4.10 8.33 7.68
CA ILE A 391 3.47 8.75 6.43
C ILE A 391 3.56 10.27 6.29
N GLY A 392 3.31 11.02 7.38
CA GLY A 392 3.43 12.47 7.42
C GLY A 392 4.84 12.99 7.10
N THR A 393 5.90 12.30 7.54
CA THR A 393 7.28 12.65 7.17
C THR A 393 7.52 12.51 5.66
N MET A 394 7.08 11.40 5.05
CA MET A 394 7.20 11.22 3.59
C MET A 394 6.33 12.24 2.82
N ARG A 395 5.12 12.50 3.32
CA ARG A 395 4.17 13.44 2.73
C ARG A 395 4.76 14.85 2.56
N GLN A 396 5.59 15.31 3.49
CA GLN A 396 6.25 16.61 3.39
C GLN A 396 7.12 16.73 2.14
N LEU A 397 7.79 15.65 1.72
CA LEU A 397 8.56 15.64 0.48
C LEU A 397 7.64 15.53 -0.73
N ILE A 398 6.56 14.75 -0.64
CA ILE A 398 5.58 14.61 -1.73
C ILE A 398 4.97 15.98 -2.04
N ASP A 399 4.57 16.71 -1.00
CA ASP A 399 4.07 18.08 -1.09
C ASP A 399 5.07 19.00 -1.79
N ALA A 400 6.35 18.91 -1.42
CA ALA A 400 7.41 19.71 -2.02
C ALA A 400 7.67 19.35 -3.48
N TYR A 401 7.54 18.08 -3.87
CA TYR A 401 7.76 17.66 -5.26
C TYR A 401 6.65 18.13 -6.21
N TYR A 402 5.40 18.14 -5.75
CA TYR A 402 4.27 18.54 -6.58
C TYR A 402 4.05 20.05 -6.65
N ASP A 403 4.61 20.82 -5.71
CA ASP A 403 4.60 22.28 -5.73
C ASP A 403 5.76 22.81 -6.56
N ASN A 404 5.50 23.56 -7.63
CA ASN A 404 6.54 23.99 -8.58
C ASN A 404 7.69 24.74 -7.90
N SER A 405 7.39 25.72 -7.04
CA SER A 405 8.41 26.48 -6.31
C SER A 405 9.21 25.61 -5.34
N ALA A 406 8.56 24.74 -4.57
CA ALA A 406 9.28 23.82 -3.69
C ALA A 406 10.12 22.79 -4.48
N CYS A 407 9.64 22.37 -5.65
CA CYS A 407 10.32 21.45 -6.53
C CYS A 407 11.59 22.08 -7.11
N GLU A 408 11.58 23.37 -7.45
CA GLU A 408 12.79 24.12 -7.85
C GLU A 408 13.89 24.02 -6.79
N VAL A 409 13.53 24.17 -5.50
CA VAL A 409 14.46 24.04 -4.37
C VAL A 409 14.96 22.61 -4.23
N PHE A 410 14.06 21.62 -4.30
CA PHE A 410 14.41 20.21 -4.26
C PHE A 410 15.38 19.82 -5.39
N MET A 411 15.15 20.34 -6.60
CA MET A 411 15.97 20.10 -7.78
C MET A 411 17.23 20.99 -7.84
N SER A 412 17.46 21.86 -6.85
CA SER A 412 18.64 22.74 -6.78
C SER A 412 19.32 22.61 -5.40
N PRO A 413 19.77 21.40 -5.01
CA PRO A 413 20.28 21.13 -3.68
C PRO A 413 21.52 21.98 -3.41
N ARG A 414 21.50 22.74 -2.30
CA ARG A 414 22.66 23.47 -1.80
C ARG A 414 23.25 22.71 -0.61
N PRO A 415 24.58 22.56 -0.51
CA PRO A 415 25.22 21.83 0.60
C PRO A 415 25.12 22.56 1.95
N THR A 416 24.42 23.69 2.01
CA THR A 416 24.17 24.48 3.21
C THR A 416 23.58 23.63 4.32
N LEU A 417 24.24 23.64 5.47
CA LEU A 417 23.81 22.97 6.70
C LEU A 417 23.52 21.47 6.54
N SER A 418 24.09 20.80 5.54
CA SER A 418 23.85 19.38 5.24
C SER A 418 22.38 19.05 4.95
N LEU A 419 21.65 19.97 4.33
CA LEU A 419 20.25 19.78 3.95
C LEU A 419 20.04 18.60 2.98
N PRO A 420 20.88 18.41 1.93
CA PRO A 420 20.72 17.30 1.00
C PRO A 420 20.87 15.93 1.71
N GLN A 421 21.78 15.80 2.67
CA GLN A 421 22.00 14.57 3.43
C GLN A 421 20.77 14.20 4.29
N ALA A 422 20.07 15.21 4.83
CA ALA A 422 18.82 14.99 5.56
C ALA A 422 17.68 14.54 4.64
N ILE A 423 17.53 15.17 3.47
CA ILE A 423 16.55 14.76 2.45
C ILE A 423 16.86 13.33 1.98
N ASN A 424 18.12 13.03 1.65
CA ASN A 424 18.57 11.69 1.25
C ASN A 424 18.22 10.63 2.31
N SER A 425 18.28 10.97 3.60
CA SER A 425 17.91 10.02 4.67
C SER A 425 16.43 9.66 4.64
N VAL A 426 15.56 10.63 4.38
CA VAL A 426 14.12 10.38 4.25
C VAL A 426 13.83 9.60 2.97
N LEU A 427 14.48 9.96 1.86
CA LEU A 427 14.40 9.21 0.59
C LEU A 427 14.94 7.78 0.72
N ALA A 428 15.83 7.51 1.68
CA ALA A 428 16.29 6.18 2.01
C ALA A 428 15.35 5.40 2.97
N GLY A 429 14.23 6.02 3.38
CA GLY A 429 13.22 5.40 4.25
C GLY A 429 13.34 5.72 5.75
N SER A 430 14.19 6.66 6.17
CA SER A 430 14.29 7.07 7.58
C SER A 430 13.11 7.95 8.01
N LEU A 431 11.91 7.36 8.11
CA LEU A 431 10.64 8.07 8.41
C LEU A 431 10.38 8.36 9.89
N LYS A 432 11.26 7.91 10.80
CA LYS A 432 11.32 8.35 12.20
C LYS A 432 12.62 9.12 12.45
N PRO A 433 12.85 10.27 11.78
CA PRO A 433 14.12 10.95 11.86
C PRO A 433 14.41 11.47 13.28
N GLY A 434 15.67 11.37 13.70
CA GLY A 434 16.16 12.06 14.90
C GLY A 434 16.14 13.58 14.74
N PHE A 435 16.45 14.30 15.82
CA PHE A 435 16.41 15.77 15.84
C PHE A 435 17.17 16.41 14.67
N ALA A 436 18.38 15.92 14.39
CA ALA A 436 19.26 16.42 13.33
C ALA A 436 18.61 16.45 11.94
N VAL A 437 17.83 15.43 11.58
CA VAL A 437 17.14 15.37 10.30
C VAL A 437 15.84 16.16 10.36
N ARG A 438 15.09 16.11 11.48
CA ARG A 438 13.82 16.83 11.66
C ARG A 438 13.95 18.35 11.50
N TRP A 439 14.93 18.97 12.15
CA TRP A 439 15.10 20.42 12.05
C TRP A 439 15.51 20.85 10.64
N ARG A 440 16.28 20.02 9.93
CA ARG A 440 16.67 20.26 8.54
C ARG A 440 15.47 20.14 7.59
N LEU A 441 14.60 19.17 7.77
CA LEU A 441 13.35 19.09 7.01
C LEU A 441 12.46 20.31 7.25
N TRP A 442 12.39 20.80 8.49
CA TRP A 442 11.70 22.05 8.80
C TRP A 442 12.35 23.25 8.08
N LEU A 443 13.69 23.35 8.09
CA LEU A 443 14.41 24.40 7.37
C LEU A 443 14.16 24.31 5.85
N PHE A 444 14.21 23.12 5.27
CA PHE A 444 13.87 22.88 3.86
C PHE A 444 12.49 23.45 3.53
N GLN A 445 11.48 23.17 4.36
CA GLN A 445 10.15 23.74 4.17
C GLN A 445 10.12 25.28 4.26
N GLN A 446 10.91 25.89 5.14
CA GLN A 446 11.00 27.35 5.19
C GLN A 446 11.64 27.91 3.91
N ILE A 447 12.67 27.26 3.38
CA ILE A 447 13.29 27.63 2.11
C ILE A 447 12.28 27.51 0.97
N CYS A 448 11.52 26.43 0.90
CA CYS A 448 10.45 26.26 -0.10
C CYS A 448 9.36 27.33 0.02
N LYS A 449 8.94 27.69 1.24
CA LYS A 449 7.98 28.79 1.46
C LYS A 449 8.55 30.14 1.04
N LEU A 450 9.85 30.37 1.23
CA LEU A 450 10.51 31.60 0.83
C LEU A 450 10.68 31.68 -0.69
N GLN A 451 11.00 30.57 -1.36
CA GLN A 451 11.07 30.48 -2.83
C GLN A 451 9.78 30.99 -3.50
N LYS A 452 8.60 30.65 -2.94
CA LYS A 452 7.30 31.14 -3.43
C LYS A 452 7.14 32.66 -3.41
N LYS A 453 7.82 33.34 -2.48
CA LYS A 453 7.72 34.80 -2.29
C LYS A 453 8.84 35.54 -3.02
N ARG A 454 10.03 34.94 -3.05
CA ARG A 454 11.23 35.50 -3.68
C ARG A 454 12.07 34.35 -4.23
N PRO A 455 12.42 34.35 -5.53
CA PRO A 455 13.23 33.29 -6.12
C PRO A 455 14.62 33.28 -5.47
N LEU A 456 14.92 32.19 -4.78
CA LEU A 456 16.23 31.86 -4.18
C LEU A 456 17.07 31.00 -5.13
N VAL A 457 16.42 30.16 -5.93
CA VAL A 457 17.01 29.28 -6.95
C VAL A 457 16.34 29.53 -8.31
N PRO A 458 17.02 29.22 -9.44
CA PRO A 458 16.45 29.42 -10.77
C PRO A 458 15.14 28.63 -10.96
N PRO A 459 14.11 29.26 -11.57
CA PRO A 459 12.85 28.59 -11.84
C PRO A 459 13.04 27.40 -12.78
N ILE A 460 12.10 26.46 -12.77
CA ILE A 460 12.07 25.38 -13.77
C ILE A 460 11.41 25.93 -15.03
N GLU A 461 12.12 25.86 -16.16
CA GLU A 461 11.58 26.17 -17.48
C GLU A 461 10.89 24.92 -18.05
N TRP A 462 9.57 24.95 -18.14
CA TRP A 462 8.79 23.89 -18.78
C TRP A 462 8.82 24.08 -20.30
N ARG A 463 9.93 23.69 -20.94
CA ARG A 463 10.05 23.77 -22.40
C ARG A 463 9.15 22.73 -23.06
N SER A 464 8.19 23.17 -23.88
CA SER A 464 7.43 22.26 -24.73
C SER A 464 8.27 21.93 -25.98
N PRO A 465 8.27 20.68 -26.47
CA PRO A 465 8.88 20.34 -27.76
C PRO A 465 8.10 21.04 -28.89
N GLY A 466 8.50 22.29 -29.19
CA GLY A 466 7.84 23.20 -30.13
C GLY A 466 8.42 24.61 -30.07
N ASP A 467 8.83 25.07 -28.88
CA ASP A 467 9.37 26.43 -28.70
C ASP A 467 10.79 26.61 -29.27
N SER A 468 11.52 25.52 -29.52
CA SER A 468 12.85 25.54 -30.12
C SER A 468 12.85 25.82 -31.63
N ALA A 469 11.69 25.69 -32.30
CA ALA A 469 11.58 26.03 -33.72
C ALA A 469 11.45 27.55 -33.96
N ALA A 470 10.94 28.31 -32.96
CA ALA A 470 10.74 29.75 -33.08
C ALA A 470 11.99 30.58 -32.75
N THR A 471 12.97 30.00 -32.05
CA THR A 471 14.18 30.71 -31.60
C THR A 471 15.43 30.50 -32.46
N ARG A 472 15.39 29.58 -33.45
CA ARG A 472 16.49 29.40 -34.43
C ARG A 472 16.30 30.17 -35.74
N SER A 473 15.22 30.94 -35.90
CA SER A 473 14.99 31.78 -37.08
C SER A 473 15.29 33.27 -36.87
N ALA A 474 15.87 33.65 -35.72
CA ALA A 474 16.16 35.05 -35.38
C ALA A 474 17.65 35.38 -35.19
N GLU A 475 18.56 34.49 -35.61
CA GLU A 475 20.00 34.80 -35.70
C GLU A 475 20.46 34.80 -37.17
N SER A 476 20.42 36.02 -37.75
CA SER A 476 21.34 36.61 -38.74
C SER A 476 21.30 36.09 -40.20
N PRO A 477 21.52 36.93 -41.24
CA PRO A 477 22.58 37.94 -41.28
C PRO A 477 22.20 39.31 -41.87
N HIS A 478 22.59 40.39 -41.19
CA HIS A 478 23.38 41.51 -41.74
C HIS A 478 23.76 42.49 -40.64
#